data_AF-A0A414UQH5-F1
#
_entry.id   AF-A0A414UQH5-F1
#
_cell.length_a   1.000
_cell.length_b   1.000
_cell.length_c   1.000
_cell.angle_alpha   90.00
_cell.angle_beta   90.00
_cell.angle_gamma   90.00
#
_symmetry.space_group_name_H-M   'P 1'
#
loop_
_entity.id
_entity.type
_entity.pdbx_description
1 polymer ?
#
loop_
_entity_poly.entity_id
_entity_poly.type
_entity_poly.pdbx_seq_one_letter_code
_entity_poly.pdbx_strand_id
1 'polypeptide(L)'
;VTNAGDLRNSDVSIGGTSWKPEIPIYEKIEAEIQAIMNADLSVTERAITIMLYIMRSQMFFDGNKRTAQLAANQIMIQGGAGVLRIPVECQKEFFAKLIGYYETGNMREVKRFVYDTSIDGFVKKQIEQPEISAEMFRKAVQEKRFRK
;
A
#
# COMPACT_ATOMS: atom_id res chain seq x y z
N VAL A 1 25.62 1.22 -14.71
CA VAL A 1 25.00 2.01 -13.62
C VAL A 1 26.00 2.02 -12.48
N THR A 2 26.57 3.18 -12.12
CA THR A 2 27.71 3.23 -11.17
C THR A 2 27.29 3.27 -9.69
N ASN A 3 26.01 3.51 -9.39
CA ASN A 3 25.50 3.75 -8.02
C ASN A 3 24.26 2.88 -7.71
N ALA A 4 24.20 1.66 -8.24
CA ALA A 4 23.03 0.79 -8.06
C ALA A 4 23.01 0.24 -6.63
N GLY A 5 21.91 0.47 -5.90
CA GLY A 5 21.73 0.04 -4.52
C GLY A 5 22.15 1.08 -3.47
N ASP A 6 22.81 2.16 -3.89
CA ASP A 6 23.18 3.25 -2.98
C ASP A 6 22.04 4.24 -2.81
N LEU A 7 21.86 4.74 -1.57
CA LEU A 7 20.97 5.89 -1.33
C LEU A 7 21.47 7.10 -2.12
N ARG A 8 20.54 7.79 -2.79
CA ARG A 8 20.90 9.01 -3.52
C ARG A 8 21.35 10.10 -2.56
N ASN A 9 22.31 10.90 -3.03
CA ASN A 9 22.88 12.02 -2.27
C ASN A 9 22.55 13.38 -2.90
N SER A 10 21.68 13.41 -3.91
CA SER A 10 21.22 14.64 -4.57
C SER A 10 19.73 14.54 -4.92
N ASP A 11 19.16 15.66 -5.36
CA ASP A 11 17.76 15.75 -5.72
C ASP A 11 17.40 14.91 -6.96
N VAL A 12 16.15 14.47 -7.00
CA VAL A 12 15.52 13.83 -8.17
C VAL A 12 14.20 14.50 -8.49
N SER A 13 13.83 14.46 -9.76
CA SER A 13 12.52 14.90 -10.24
C SER A 13 11.61 13.70 -10.48
N ILE A 14 10.33 13.85 -10.15
CA ILE A 14 9.31 12.84 -10.40
C ILE A 14 8.44 13.32 -11.55
N GLY A 15 8.31 12.50 -12.59
CA GLY A 15 7.43 12.82 -13.72
C GLY A 15 5.98 12.99 -13.26
N GLY A 16 5.33 14.08 -13.71
CA GLY A 16 3.92 14.35 -13.43
C GLY A 16 3.64 15.14 -12.15
N THR A 17 4.66 15.59 -11.41
CA THR A 17 4.48 16.48 -10.24
C THR A 17 5.68 17.42 -10.07
N SER A 18 5.45 18.59 -9.45
CA SER A 18 6.51 19.52 -9.02
C SER A 18 7.02 19.22 -7.60
N TRP A 19 6.34 18.32 -6.89
CA TRP A 19 6.75 17.90 -5.56
C TRP A 19 8.11 17.20 -5.59
N LYS A 20 8.96 17.50 -4.60
CA LYS A 20 10.28 16.91 -4.46
C LYS A 20 10.41 16.16 -3.13
N PRO A 21 10.94 14.93 -3.14
CA PRO A 21 11.28 14.19 -1.93
C PRO A 21 12.55 14.77 -1.27
N GLU A 22 12.60 14.72 0.06
CA GLU A 22 13.82 15.02 0.83
C GLU A 22 14.96 14.05 0.47
N ILE A 23 16.21 14.48 0.61
CA ILE A 23 17.36 13.57 0.46
C ILE A 23 17.23 12.43 1.50
N PRO A 24 17.33 11.16 1.07
CA PRO A 24 17.15 10.03 1.96
C PRO A 24 18.24 9.99 3.05
N ILE A 25 17.82 9.77 4.29
CA ILE A 25 18.69 9.54 5.44
C ILE A 25 18.47 8.10 5.88
N TYR A 26 19.56 7.32 5.98
CA TYR A 26 19.49 5.89 6.23
C TYR A 26 18.71 5.57 7.51
N GLU A 27 19.06 6.22 8.62
CA GLU A 27 18.47 5.98 9.94
C GLU A 27 16.97 6.31 9.96
N LYS A 28 16.57 7.37 9.27
CA LYS A 28 15.15 7.75 9.12
C LYS A 28 14.39 6.69 8.33
N ILE A 29 14.95 6.25 7.21
CA ILE A 29 14.33 5.22 6.35
C ILE A 29 14.20 3.90 7.09
N GLU A 30 15.26 3.48 7.77
CA GLU A 30 15.26 2.25 8.55
C GLU A 30 14.19 2.29 9.64
N ALA A 31 14.14 3.38 10.43
CA ALA A 31 13.15 3.54 11.49
C ALA A 31 11.71 3.55 10.94
N GLU A 32 11.44 4.24 9.83
CA GLU A 32 10.12 4.30 9.21
C GLU A 32 9.70 2.93 8.63
N ILE A 33 10.61 2.20 7.98
CA ILE A 33 10.35 0.84 7.51
C ILE A 33 10.05 -0.08 8.70
N GLN A 34 10.86 -0.05 9.76
CA GLN A 34 10.63 -0.86 10.95
C GLN A 34 9.29 -0.52 11.61
N ALA A 35 8.91 0.75 11.66
CA ALA A 35 7.59 1.15 12.17
C ALA A 35 6.45 0.56 11.33
N ILE A 36 6.55 0.58 10.00
CA ILE A 36 5.56 -0.05 9.12
C ILE A 36 5.56 -1.57 9.31
N MET A 37 6.72 -2.20 9.46
CA MET A 37 6.84 -3.66 9.62
C MET A 37 6.32 -4.16 10.98
N ASN A 38 6.34 -3.33 12.02
CA ASN A 38 5.87 -3.66 13.37
C ASN A 38 4.45 -3.15 13.69
N ALA A 39 3.86 -2.32 12.83
CA ALA A 39 2.49 -1.82 13.01
C ALA A 39 1.46 -2.96 13.04
N ASP A 40 0.32 -2.76 13.70
CA ASP A 40 -0.80 -3.69 13.68
C ASP A 40 -1.57 -3.58 12.35
N LEU A 41 -1.07 -4.28 11.34
CA LEU A 41 -1.59 -4.29 9.96
C LEU A 41 -1.70 -5.72 9.45
N SER A 42 -2.71 -5.98 8.63
CA SER A 42 -2.76 -7.20 7.82
C SER A 42 -1.54 -7.30 6.90
N VAL A 43 -1.16 -8.52 6.50
CA VAL A 43 -0.05 -8.77 5.55
C VAL A 43 -0.22 -7.91 4.29
N THR A 44 -1.43 -7.92 3.72
CA THR A 44 -1.79 -7.17 2.52
C THR A 44 -1.62 -5.66 2.71
N GLU A 45 -2.16 -5.13 3.81
CA GLU A 45 -2.05 -3.69 4.07
C GLU A 45 -0.60 -3.27 4.31
N ARG A 46 0.17 -4.07 5.05
CA ARG A 46 1.60 -3.83 5.29
C ARG A 46 2.39 -3.80 4.00
N ALA A 47 2.16 -4.77 3.11
CA ALA A 47 2.83 -4.85 1.82
C ALA A 47 2.53 -3.62 0.93
N ILE A 48 1.26 -3.22 0.82
CA ILE A 48 0.87 -2.03 0.05
C ILE A 48 1.46 -0.76 0.68
N THR A 49 1.48 -0.68 2.02
CA THR A 49 2.06 0.46 2.74
C THR A 49 3.56 0.59 2.47
N ILE A 50 4.33 -0.51 2.55
CA ILE A 50 5.75 -0.54 2.20
C ILE A 50 5.97 -0.14 0.74
N MET A 51 5.17 -0.67 -0.18
CA MET A 51 5.26 -0.32 -1.60
C MET A 51 5.16 1.19 -1.81
N LEU A 52 4.10 1.79 -1.28
CA LEU A 52 3.82 3.21 -1.46
C LEU A 52 4.87 4.08 -0.78
N TYR A 53 5.27 3.71 0.43
CA TYR A 53 6.35 4.36 1.16
C TYR A 53 7.64 4.43 0.32
N ILE A 54 8.15 3.28 -0.18
CA ILE A 54 9.36 3.24 -1.01
C ILE A 54 9.19 4.09 -2.28
N MET A 55 8.01 4.02 -2.92
CA MET A 55 7.71 4.83 -4.11
C MET A 55 7.73 6.34 -3.84
N ARG A 56 7.39 6.81 -2.63
CA ARG A 56 7.39 8.24 -2.28
C ARG A 56 8.73 8.71 -1.76
N SER A 57 9.45 7.89 -0.99
CA SER A 57 10.77 8.24 -0.44
C SER A 57 11.83 8.47 -1.54
N GLN A 58 11.65 7.87 -2.72
CA GLN A 58 12.60 7.97 -3.85
C GLN A 58 14.05 7.77 -3.38
N MET A 59 14.33 6.64 -2.73
CA MET A 59 15.61 6.36 -2.07
C MET A 59 16.78 6.29 -3.04
N PHE A 60 16.52 5.90 -4.29
CA PHE A 60 17.52 5.67 -5.33
C PHE A 60 17.38 6.66 -6.48
N PHE A 61 18.43 6.80 -7.30
CA PHE A 61 18.40 7.61 -8.52
C PHE A 61 17.39 7.10 -9.56
N ASP A 62 17.23 5.79 -9.66
CA ASP A 62 16.22 5.13 -10.49
C ASP A 62 15.84 3.78 -9.84
N GLY A 63 14.74 3.19 -10.28
CA GLY A 63 14.31 1.85 -9.88
C GLY A 63 13.35 1.83 -8.69
N ASN A 64 13.09 2.96 -8.03
CA ASN A 64 12.26 3.05 -6.82
C ASN A 64 10.92 2.27 -6.93
N LYS A 65 10.20 2.42 -8.03
CA LYS A 65 8.91 1.72 -8.26
C LYS A 65 9.08 0.20 -8.42
N ARG A 66 10.14 -0.24 -9.10
CA ARG A 66 10.46 -1.67 -9.30
C ARG A 66 10.90 -2.30 -7.98
N THR A 67 11.77 -1.62 -7.22
CA THR A 67 12.20 -2.05 -5.88
C THR A 67 11.02 -2.13 -4.91
N ALA A 68 10.14 -1.13 -4.91
CA ALA A 68 8.93 -1.12 -4.10
C ALA A 68 8.02 -2.32 -4.37
N GLN A 69 7.80 -2.63 -5.66
CA GLN A 69 6.99 -3.76 -6.09
C GLN A 69 7.58 -5.10 -5.61
N LEU A 70 8.91 -5.26 -5.73
CA LEU A 70 9.61 -6.46 -5.25
C LEU A 70 9.51 -6.62 -3.74
N ALA A 71 9.76 -5.55 -2.98
CA ALA A 71 9.67 -5.58 -1.52
C ALA A 71 8.25 -5.93 -1.04
N ALA A 72 7.23 -5.34 -1.66
CA ALA A 72 5.84 -5.64 -1.35
C ALA A 72 5.48 -7.11 -1.67
N ASN A 73 5.92 -7.61 -2.83
CA ASN A 73 5.67 -9.01 -3.20
C ASN A 73 6.38 -10.00 -2.30
N GLN A 74 7.58 -9.68 -1.80
CA GLN A 74 8.24 -10.50 -0.79
C GLN A 74 7.37 -10.65 0.47
N ILE A 75 6.81 -9.54 0.98
CA ILE A 75 5.91 -9.54 2.15
C ILE A 75 4.63 -10.36 1.86
N MET A 76 4.02 -10.14 0.69
CA MET A 76 2.80 -10.86 0.28
C MET A 76 3.01 -12.37 0.20
N ILE A 77 4.10 -12.81 -0.44
CA ILE A 77 4.43 -14.23 -0.63
C ILE A 77 4.75 -14.88 0.71
N GLN A 78 5.60 -14.25 1.54
CA GLN A 78 5.96 -14.78 2.86
C GLN A 78 4.75 -14.91 3.79
N GLY A 79 3.79 -13.99 3.70
CA GLY A 79 2.56 -14.03 4.50
C GLY A 79 1.39 -14.78 3.85
N GLY A 80 1.60 -15.45 2.70
CA GLY A 80 0.55 -16.22 2.02
C GLY A 80 -0.64 -15.38 1.50
N ALA A 81 -0.43 -14.09 1.24
CA ALA A 81 -1.47 -13.15 0.83
C ALA A 81 -1.61 -13.00 -0.71
N GLY A 82 -0.95 -13.87 -1.49
CA GLY A 82 -0.95 -13.82 -2.95
C GLY A 82 0.21 -12.98 -3.50
N VAL A 83 -0.02 -12.34 -4.64
CA VAL A 83 0.94 -11.45 -5.30
C VAL A 83 0.29 -10.13 -5.67
N LEU A 84 1.05 -9.06 -5.56
CA LEU A 84 0.68 -7.72 -5.98
C LEU A 84 1.18 -7.50 -7.41
N ARG A 85 0.28 -7.10 -8.31
CA ARG A 85 0.59 -6.69 -9.68
C ARG A 85 -0.41 -5.65 -10.13
N ILE A 86 0.06 -4.47 -10.54
CA ILE A 86 -0.83 -3.44 -11.14
C ILE A 86 -1.19 -3.89 -12.57
N PRO A 87 -2.48 -4.16 -12.88
CA PRO A 87 -2.91 -4.51 -14.23
C PRO A 87 -2.64 -3.37 -15.22
N VAL A 88 -2.41 -3.69 -16.49
CA VAL A 88 -2.03 -2.70 -17.52
C VAL A 88 -3.12 -1.63 -17.68
N GLU A 89 -4.37 -2.08 -17.68
CA GLU A 89 -5.59 -1.27 -17.73
C GLU A 89 -5.71 -0.30 -16.52
N CYS A 90 -5.14 -0.65 -15.38
CA CYS A 90 -5.17 0.16 -14.15
C CYS A 90 -3.98 1.11 -14.00
N GLN A 91 -2.93 0.99 -14.83
CA GLN A 91 -1.68 1.75 -14.64
C GLN A 91 -1.90 3.26 -14.72
N LYS A 92 -2.70 3.74 -15.67
CA LYS A 92 -2.98 5.18 -15.83
C LYS A 92 -3.59 5.77 -14.56
N GLU A 93 -4.59 5.10 -14.00
CA GLU A 93 -5.26 5.56 -12.78
C GLU A 93 -4.36 5.40 -11.56
N PHE A 94 -3.61 4.30 -11.46
CA PHE A 94 -2.61 4.11 -10.42
C PHE A 94 -1.62 5.28 -10.37
N PHE A 95 -1.06 5.68 -11.52
CA PHE A 95 -0.10 6.78 -11.56
C PHE A 95 -0.73 8.12 -11.20
N ALA A 96 -1.98 8.39 -11.60
CA ALA A 96 -2.69 9.60 -11.19
C ALA A 96 -2.87 9.67 -9.66
N LYS A 97 -3.29 8.57 -9.03
CA LYS A 97 -3.44 8.50 -7.56
C LYS A 97 -2.10 8.56 -6.84
N LEU A 98 -1.06 7.97 -7.43
CA LEU A 98 0.29 8.02 -6.89
C LEU A 98 0.88 9.44 -6.92
N ILE A 99 0.60 10.23 -7.97
CA ILE A 99 0.94 11.66 -8.03
C ILE A 99 0.24 12.42 -6.89
N GLY A 100 -1.07 12.20 -6.70
CA GLY A 100 -1.80 12.80 -5.57
C GLY A 100 -1.19 12.43 -4.21
N TYR A 101 -0.70 11.20 -4.05
CA TYR A 101 0.03 10.81 -2.84
C TYR A 101 1.39 11.50 -2.69
N TYR A 102 2.15 11.68 -3.77
CA TYR A 102 3.42 12.42 -3.71
C TYR A 102 3.21 13.83 -3.14
N GLU A 103 2.23 14.55 -3.70
CA GLU A 103 1.92 15.94 -3.36
C GLU A 103 1.35 16.10 -1.95
N THR A 104 0.47 15.20 -1.52
CA THR A 104 -0.28 15.36 -0.26
C THR A 104 0.32 14.59 0.91
N GLY A 105 1.12 13.56 0.66
CA GLY A 105 1.52 12.58 1.68
C GLY A 105 0.37 11.69 2.17
N ASN A 106 -0.84 11.81 1.60
CA ASN A 106 -1.97 10.98 1.98
C ASN A 106 -2.08 9.74 1.08
N MET A 107 -1.69 8.57 1.60
CA MET A 107 -1.71 7.32 0.85
C MET A 107 -3.08 6.64 0.76
N ARG A 108 -4.13 7.17 1.41
CA ARG A 108 -5.42 6.46 1.59
C ARG A 108 -6.04 6.05 0.25
N GLU A 109 -6.10 6.96 -0.71
CA GLU A 109 -6.76 6.73 -1.99
C GLU A 109 -6.00 5.72 -2.86
N VAL A 110 -4.69 5.92 -3.02
CA VAL A 110 -3.85 5.00 -3.81
C VAL A 110 -3.75 3.62 -3.15
N LYS A 111 -3.67 3.54 -1.81
CA LYS A 111 -3.69 2.26 -1.07
C LYS A 111 -4.97 1.50 -1.35
N ARG A 112 -6.12 2.16 -1.27
CA ARG A 112 -7.42 1.53 -1.53
C ARG A 112 -7.53 1.03 -2.97
N PHE A 113 -7.11 1.85 -3.92
CA PHE A 113 -7.10 1.48 -5.34
C PHE A 113 -6.27 0.23 -5.61
N VAL A 114 -5.05 0.15 -5.06
CA VAL A 114 -4.18 -1.03 -5.20
C VAL A 114 -4.83 -2.27 -4.60
N TYR A 115 -5.42 -2.15 -3.41
CA TYR A 115 -6.12 -3.26 -2.76
C TYR A 115 -7.28 -3.81 -3.60
N ASP A 116 -8.08 -2.93 -4.19
CA ASP A 116 -9.27 -3.34 -4.93
C ASP A 116 -8.93 -4.00 -6.28
N THR A 117 -7.85 -3.57 -6.93
CA THR A 117 -7.56 -3.88 -8.34
C THR A 117 -6.36 -4.79 -8.60
N SER A 118 -5.40 -4.87 -7.66
CA SER A 118 -4.03 -5.29 -7.99
C SER A 118 -3.50 -6.47 -7.17
N ILE A 119 -4.40 -7.27 -6.57
CA ILE A 119 -4.05 -8.45 -5.78
C ILE A 119 -4.55 -9.70 -6.52
N ASP A 120 -3.62 -10.57 -6.89
CA ASP A 120 -3.85 -11.85 -7.54
C ASP A 120 -3.44 -13.02 -6.62
N GLY A 121 -3.99 -14.21 -6.84
CA GLY A 121 -3.59 -15.43 -6.12
C GLY A 121 -4.12 -15.54 -4.68
N PHE A 122 -4.97 -14.60 -4.25
CA PHE A 122 -5.75 -14.71 -3.02
C PHE A 122 -7.21 -15.01 -3.36
N VAL A 123 -7.82 -16.03 -2.74
CA VAL A 123 -9.25 -16.27 -2.85
C VAL A 123 -9.96 -15.17 -2.08
N LYS A 124 -10.50 -14.15 -2.77
CA LYS A 124 -11.47 -13.23 -2.18
C LYS A 124 -12.66 -14.09 -1.71
N LYS A 125 -12.73 -14.44 -0.43
CA LYS A 125 -13.99 -14.89 0.16
C LYS A 125 -14.95 -13.70 0.07
N GLN A 126 -15.77 -13.67 -0.97
CA GLN A 126 -17.04 -12.96 -0.89
C GLN A 126 -17.81 -13.67 0.22
N ILE A 127 -17.82 -13.08 1.41
CA ILE A 127 -18.83 -13.43 2.39
C ILE A 127 -20.06 -12.65 1.90
N GLU A 128 -20.93 -13.30 1.12
CA GLU A 128 -22.29 -12.83 0.99
C GLU A 128 -22.81 -12.67 2.42
N GLN A 129 -23.09 -11.43 2.83
CA GLN A 129 -23.86 -11.24 4.06
C GLN A 129 -25.24 -11.83 3.76
N PRO A 130 -25.72 -12.81 4.56
CA PRO A 130 -27.06 -13.32 4.36
C PRO A 130 -28.04 -12.15 4.44
N GLU A 131 -29.06 -12.13 3.57
CA GLU A 131 -30.12 -11.13 3.65
C GLU A 131 -30.65 -11.08 5.09
N ILE A 132 -30.44 -9.96 5.76
CA ILE A 132 -30.96 -9.76 7.10
C ILE A 132 -32.45 -9.43 6.93
N SER A 133 -33.30 -10.41 7.21
CA SER A 133 -34.74 -10.14 7.28
C SER A 133 -35.00 -9.09 8.36
N ALA A 134 -36.06 -8.29 8.19
CA ALA A 134 -36.46 -7.29 9.19
C ALA A 134 -36.69 -7.91 10.58
N GLU A 135 -36.97 -9.21 10.64
CA GLU A 135 -37.12 -9.97 11.88
C GLU A 135 -35.76 -10.30 12.53
N MET A 136 -34.77 -10.73 11.75
CA MET A 136 -33.40 -10.95 12.24
C MET A 136 -32.77 -9.66 12.78
N PHE A 137 -33.00 -8.53 12.11
CA PHE A 137 -32.54 -7.22 12.58
C PHE A 137 -33.18 -6.83 13.92
N ARG A 138 -34.50 -6.99 14.04
CA ARG A 138 -35.25 -6.71 15.28
C ARG A 138 -34.74 -7.55 16.46
N LYS A 139 -34.48 -8.83 16.23
CA LYS A 139 -33.99 -9.75 17.27
C LYS A 139 -32.58 -9.37 17.75
N ALA A 140 -31.67 -9.04 16.83
CA ALA A 140 -30.31 -8.62 17.16
C ALA A 140 -30.26 -7.29 17.94
N VAL A 141 -31.17 -6.35 17.62
CA VAL A 141 -31.32 -5.08 18.36
C VAL A 141 -31.86 -5.30 19.77
N GLN A 142 -32.80 -6.26 19.94
CA GLN A 142 -33.33 -6.61 21.26
C GLN A 142 -32.29 -7.31 22.14
N GLU A 143 -31.54 -8.29 21.60
CA GLU A 143 -30.52 -9.03 22.37
C GLU A 143 -29.38 -8.13 22.87
N LYS A 144 -28.97 -7.11 22.10
CA LYS A 144 -27.98 -6.11 22.54
C LYS A 144 -28.50 -5.20 23.65
N ARG A 145 -29.82 -5.08 23.82
CA ARG A 145 -30.45 -4.24 24.85
C ARG A 145 -30.50 -4.92 26.23
N PHE A 146 -30.27 -6.23 26.30
CA PHE A 146 -30.28 -7.03 27.54
C PHE A 146 -28.90 -7.51 28.01
N ARG A 147 -27.83 -7.27 27.25
CA ARG A 147 -26.46 -7.40 27.77
C ARG A 147 -26.05 -6.07 28.43
N LYS A 148 -26.44 -5.91 29.70
CA LYS A 148 -25.76 -5.02 30.65
C LYS A 148 -24.75 -5.84 31.43
#